data_AF-A0A257RWZ6-F1
#
_entry.id   AF-A0A257RWZ6-F1
#
_cell.length_a   1.000
_cell.length_b   1.000
_cell.length_c   1.000
_cell.angle_alpha   90.00
_cell.angle_beta   90.00
_cell.angle_gamma   90.00
#
_symmetry.space_group_name_H-M   'P 1'
#
loop_
_entity.id
_entity.type
_entity.pdbx_description
1 polymer ?
#
loop_
_entity_poly.entity_id
_entity_poly.type
_entity_poly.pdbx_seq_one_letter_code
_entity_poly.pdbx_strand_id
1 'polypeptide(L)' 'MEQALLARYDRPLPRYTSYPTAPHFSAATGAKEYALWLAAIQPHARASLYLHVPFCRSMCWFCGCTTSAVHSVSAL' A
#
# COMPACT_ATOMS: atom_id res chain seq x y z
N MET A 1 6.70 19.55 -25.18
CA MET A 1 7.22 19.08 -23.89
C MET A 1 8.54 19.80 -23.64
N GLU A 2 8.65 20.55 -22.55
CA GLU A 2 9.80 21.44 -22.31
C GLU A 2 11.01 20.62 -21.82
N GLN A 3 12.00 20.43 -22.69
CA GLN A 3 13.15 19.56 -22.41
C GLN A 3 13.94 19.99 -21.17
N ALA A 4 14.00 21.30 -20.90
CA ALA A 4 14.67 21.85 -19.74
C ALA A 4 14.03 21.39 -18.41
N LEU A 5 12.71 21.24 -18.37
CA LEU A 5 12.00 20.76 -17.16
C LEU A 5 12.25 19.27 -16.92
N LEU A 6 12.22 18.45 -17.98
CA LEU A 6 12.53 17.03 -17.86
C LEU A 6 13.97 16.81 -17.37
N ALA A 7 14.94 17.52 -17.96
CA ALA A 7 16.33 17.44 -17.53
C ALA A 7 16.53 17.84 -16.05
N ARG A 8 15.67 18.72 -15.51
CA ARG A 8 15.73 19.17 -14.12
C ARG A 8 15.04 18.23 -13.13
N TYR A 9 13.94 17.58 -13.53
CA TYR A 9 13.03 16.87 -12.62
C TYR A 9 12.91 15.37 -12.86
N ASP A 10 13.52 14.80 -13.91
CA ASP A 10 13.60 13.35 -14.14
C ASP A 10 14.60 12.69 -13.18
N ARG A 11 14.21 12.64 -11.91
CA ARG A 11 14.99 12.07 -10.81
C ARG A 11 14.08 11.24 -9.90
N PRO A 12 14.63 10.33 -9.09
CA PRO A 12 13.85 9.60 -8.09
C PRO A 12 13.10 10.58 -7.17
N LEU A 13 11.78 10.41 -7.08
CA LEU A 13 10.87 11.22 -6.28
C LEU A 13 10.06 10.30 -5.35
N PRO A 14 9.61 10.80 -4.19
CA PRO A 14 8.69 10.06 -3.34
C PRO A 14 7.40 9.73 -4.11
N ARG A 15 6.92 8.49 -3.95
CA ARG A 15 5.58 8.12 -4.40
C ARG A 15 4.57 8.56 -3.36
N TYR A 16 3.77 9.58 -3.67
CA TYR A 16 2.68 10.05 -2.82
C TYR A 16 1.41 9.24 -3.08
N THR A 17 1.29 8.09 -2.42
CA THR A 17 0.10 7.21 -2.50
C THR A 17 -0.97 7.53 -1.44
N SER A 18 -0.59 8.25 -0.39
CA SER A 18 -1.48 8.75 0.67
C SER A 18 -0.93 10.04 1.28
N TYR A 19 -1.75 10.76 2.04
CA TYR A 19 -1.31 11.88 2.86
C TYR A 19 -2.01 11.87 4.23
N PRO A 20 -1.27 11.89 5.36
CA PRO A 20 0.19 11.74 5.46
C PRO A 20 0.68 10.41 4.86
N THR A 21 1.96 10.35 4.49
CA THR A 21 2.58 9.16 3.89
C THR A 21 2.87 8.09 4.97
N ALA A 22 3.09 6.84 4.55
CA ALA A 22 3.35 5.72 5.45
C ALA A 22 4.49 5.93 6.49
N PRO A 23 5.58 6.67 6.21
CA PRO A 23 6.59 7.00 7.22
C PRO A 23 6.07 7.78 8.44
N HIS A 24 4.88 8.37 8.36
CA HIS A 24 4.23 9.02 9.50
C HIS A 24 3.41 8.05 10.37
N PHE A 25 3.32 6.77 10.01
CA PHE A 25 2.66 5.77 10.85
C PHE A 25 3.48 5.58 12.13
N SER A 26 2.79 5.51 13.26
CA SER A 26 3.41 5.34 14.57
C SER A 26 2.57 4.44 15.46
N ALA A 27 3.19 3.91 16.51
CA ALA A 27 2.51 3.09 17.51
C ALA A 27 1.52 3.88 18.40
N ALA A 28 1.41 5.20 18.24
CA ALA A 28 0.43 6.02 18.95
C ALA A 28 -1.02 5.73 18.50
N THR A 29 -1.20 5.25 17.27
CA THR A 29 -2.50 4.78 16.77
C THR A 29 -2.65 3.29 17.07
N GLY A 30 -3.46 2.95 18.06
CA GLY A 30 -3.71 1.57 18.48
C GLY A 30 -5.13 1.10 18.22
N ALA A 31 -5.48 -0.02 18.86
CA ALA A 31 -6.80 -0.63 18.72
C ALA A 31 -7.94 0.27 19.22
N LYS A 32 -7.68 1.11 20.24
CA LYS A 32 -8.67 2.02 20.82
C LYS A 32 -9.06 3.11 19.82
N GLU A 33 -8.08 3.76 19.21
CA GLU A 33 -8.29 4.81 18.20
C GLU A 33 -9.02 4.23 16.99
N TYR A 34 -8.61 3.04 16.54
CA TYR A 34 -9.26 2.33 15.44
C TYR A 34 -10.74 2.03 15.71
N ALA A 35 -11.06 1.52 16.91
CA ALA A 35 -12.45 1.24 17.29
C ALA A 35 -13.30 2.53 17.33
N LEU A 36 -12.76 3.63 17.85
CA LEU A 36 -13.45 4.93 17.87
C LEU A 36 -13.73 5.43 16.45
N TRP A 37 -12.77 5.31 15.53
CA TRP A 37 -12.95 5.73 14.14
C TRP A 37 -13.97 4.89 13.40
N LEU A 38 -13.97 3.57 13.61
CA LEU A 38 -14.99 2.68 13.04
C LEU A 38 -16.40 3.03 13.57
N ALA A 39 -16.55 3.28 14.86
CA ALA A 39 -17.82 3.66 15.46
C ALA A 39 -18.32 5.02 14.99
N ALA A 40 -17.43 5.91 14.55
CA ALA A 40 -17.76 7.23 14.01
C ALA A 40 -18.22 7.19 12.54
N ILE A 41 -18.13 6.04 11.85
CA ILE A 41 -18.62 5.89 10.49
C ILE A 41 -20.15 6.04 10.48
N GLN A 42 -20.66 6.94 9.65
CA GLN A 42 -22.10 7.19 9.57
C GLN A 42 -22.86 5.94 9.11
N PRO A 43 -24.06 5.68 9.67
CA PRO A 43 -24.96 4.67 9.14
C PRO A 43 -25.17 4.87 7.63
N HIS A 44 -25.18 3.77 6.87
CA HIS A 44 -25.33 3.76 5.41
C HIS A 44 -24.17 4.37 4.60
N ALA A 45 -23.02 4.67 5.23
CA ALA A 45 -21.81 5.01 4.48
C ALA A 45 -21.40 3.87 3.54
N ARG A 46 -20.89 4.23 2.35
CA ARG A 46 -20.38 3.25 1.39
C ARG A 46 -19.01 2.76 1.85
N ALA A 47 -18.86 1.44 1.98
CA ALA A 47 -17.59 0.81 2.27
C ALA A 47 -16.84 0.42 0.99
N SER A 48 -15.52 0.54 1.03
CA SER A 48 -14.61 -0.11 0.07
C SER A 48 -13.81 -1.15 0.82
N LEU A 49 -13.69 -2.35 0.26
CA LEU A 49 -12.95 -3.45 0.86
C LEU A 49 -11.64 -3.67 0.10
N TYR A 50 -10.54 -3.68 0.84
CA TYR A 50 -9.23 -4.07 0.34
C TYR A 50 -8.85 -5.43 0.92
N LEU A 51 -8.58 -6.39 0.03
CA LEU A 51 -8.06 -7.70 0.39
C LEU A 51 -6.68 -7.87 -0.23
N HIS A 52 -5.66 -8.06 0.61
CA HIS A 52 -4.30 -8.28 0.14
C HIS A 52 -4.06 -9.77 -0.14
N VAL A 53 -3.68 -10.10 -1.37
CA VAL A 53 -3.29 -11.47 -1.77
C VAL A 53 -1.78 -11.50 -2.02
N PRO A 54 -0.96 -11.86 -1.01
CA PRO A 54 0.50 -11.72 -1.08
C PRO A 54 1.17 -12.94 -1.71
N PHE A 55 0.54 -13.60 -2.69
CA PHE A 55 1.04 -14.86 -3.24
C PHE A 55 1.32 -14.73 -4.73
N CYS A 56 2.58 -14.94 -5.11
CA CYS A 56 3.00 -14.97 -6.50
C CYS A 56 3.52 -16.37 -6.86
N ARG A 57 3.13 -16.87 -8.04
CA ARG A 57 3.64 -18.14 -8.60
C ARG A 57 5.17 -18.14 -8.74
N SER A 58 5.72 -17.00 -9.14
CA SER A 58 7.16 -16.75 -9.23
C SER A 58 7.45 -15.31 -8.87
N MET A 59 8.68 -15.03 -8.42
CA MET A 59 9.11 -13.68 -8.07
C MET A 59 9.66 -12.96 -9.30
N CYS A 60 9.17 -11.76 -9.59
CA CYS A 60 9.73 -10.92 -10.66
C CYS A 60 10.94 -10.14 -10.12
N TRP A 61 12.00 -10.04 -10.93
CA TRP A 61 13.24 -9.33 -10.56
C TRP A 61 13.06 -7.85 -10.19
N PHE A 62 12.02 -7.21 -10.73
CA PHE A 62 11.70 -5.80 -10.48
C PHE A 62 10.58 -5.59 -9.44
N CYS A 63 10.09 -6.66 -8.79
CA CYS A 63 8.95 -6.55 -7.89
C CYS A 63 9.29 -5.78 -6.61
N GLY A 64 8.54 -4.72 -6.33
CA GLY A 64 8.59 -3.95 -5.08
C GLY A 64 7.34 -4.08 -4.22
N CYS A 65 6.47 -5.06 -4.50
CA CYS A 65 5.23 -5.27 -3.76
C CYS A 65 5.48 -6.06 -2.47
N THR A 66 4.63 -5.84 -1.46
CA THR A 66 4.57 -6.72 -0.27
C THR A 66 4.00 -8.08 -0.69
N THR A 67 4.84 -9.03 -1.05
CA THR A 67 4.42 -10.33 -1.57
C THR A 67 5.39 -11.44 -1.17
N SER A 68 4.91 -12.69 -1.25
CA SER A 68 5.64 -13.91 -0.93
C SER A 68 5.57 -14.89 -2.09
N ALA A 69 6.69 -15.54 -2.41
CA ALA A 69 6.69 -16.64 -3.36
C ALA A 69 6.03 -17.88 -2.72
N VAL A 70 5.11 -18.51 -3.43
CA VAL A 70 4.58 -19.81 -3.01
C VAL A 70 5.51 -20.90 -3.52
N HIS A 71 5.99 -21.75 -2.62
CA HIS A 71 6.59 -23.02 -3.02
C HIS A 71 5.45 -23.99 -3.37
N SER A 72 5.55 -24.66 -4.52
CA SER A 72 4.58 -25.69 -4.88
C SER A 72 4.60 -26.78 -3.82
N VAL A 73 3.50 -26.92 -3.08
CA VAL A 73 3.17 -28.21 -2.49
C VAL A 73 2.88 -29.12 -3.69
N SER A 74 3.64 -30.20 -3.85
CA SER A 74 3.35 -31.18 -4.90
C SER A 74 1.86 -31.51 -4.84
N ALA A 75 1.16 -31.33 -5.95
CA ALA A 75 -0.22 -31.79 -6.06
C ALA A 75 -0.23 -33.27 -5.66
N LEU A 76 -1.03 -33.61 -4.65
CA LEU A 76 -1.37 -35.00 -4.32
C LEU A 76 -2.04 -35.65 -5.52
#